data_AF-A0A832HA10-F1
#
_entry.id   AF-A0A832HA10-F1
#
_cell.length_a   1.000
_cell.length_b   1.000
_cell.length_c   1.000
_cell.angle_alpha   90.00
_cell.angle_beta   90.00
_cell.angle_gamma   90.00
#
_symmetry.space_group_name_H-M   'P 1'
#
loop_
_entity.id
_entity.type
_entity.pdbx_description
1 polymer ?
#
loop_
_entity_poly.entity_id
_entity_poly.type
_entity_poly.pdbx_seq_one_letter_code
_entity_poly.pdbx_strand_id
1 'polypeptide(L)' 'MRSSVERVRRACDALMEHFDTVQIFVTRHEQAALDGTVNVAYGAGNWFARRGQVGHWCMKQDEFDKERARIEVREEES' A
#
# COMPACT_ATOMS: atom_id res chain seq x y z
N MET A 1 9.57 -7.26 22.77
CA MET A 1 8.99 -7.40 21.41
C MET A 1 9.10 -6.04 20.72
N ARG A 2 9.91 -5.88 19.65
CA ARG A 2 10.01 -4.58 18.94
C ARG A 2 8.67 -4.24 18.29
N SER A 3 8.21 -3.00 18.45
CA SER A 3 6.94 -2.53 17.89
C SER A 3 6.93 -2.66 16.36
N SER A 4 5.79 -3.04 15.76
CA SER A 4 5.62 -3.11 14.30
C SER A 4 6.01 -1.79 13.62
N VAL A 5 5.73 -0.66 14.27
CA VAL A 5 6.11 0.68 13.80
C VAL A 5 7.62 0.85 13.70
N GLU A 6 8.38 0.33 14.68
CA GLU A 6 9.84 0.44 14.68
C GLU A 6 10.47 -0.36 13.53
N ARG A 7 9.89 -1.51 13.20
CA ARG A 7 10.34 -2.32 12.04
C ARG A 7 10.11 -1.59 10.72
N VAL A 8 8.92 -1.02 10.54
CA VAL A 8 8.59 -0.27 9.31
C VAL A 8 9.45 0.99 9.18
N ARG A 9 9.72 1.68 10.30
CA ARG A 9 10.63 2.83 10.31
C ARG A 9 12.03 2.47 9.80
N ARG A 10 12.65 1.42 10.36
CA ARG A 10 13.98 0.97 9.91
C ARG A 10 14.01 0.57 8.44
N ALA A 11 12.95 -0.05 7.94
CA ALA A 11 12.84 -0.39 6.52
C ALA A 11 12.74 0.86 5.64
N CYS A 12 11.98 1.87 6.09
CA CYS A 12 11.89 3.15 5.41
C CYS A 12 13.25 3.86 5.38
N ASP A 13 13.96 3.88 6.51
CA ASP A 13 15.30 4.49 6.61
C ASP A 13 16.27 3.84 5.61
N ALA A 14 16.26 2.50 5.47
CA ALA A 14 17.09 1.79 4.50
C ALA A 14 16.71 2.11 3.03
N LEU A 15 15.42 2.26 2.73
CA LEU A 15 14.99 2.64 1.37
C LEU A 15 15.36 4.09 1.02
N MET A 16 15.37 4.98 2.01
CA MET A 16 15.76 6.38 1.81
C MET A 16 17.24 6.56 1.42
N GLU A 17 18.08 5.53 1.55
CA GLU A 17 19.45 5.53 0.99
C GLU A 17 19.46 5.52 -0.55
N HIS A 18 18.36 5.10 -1.18
CA HIS A 18 18.25 4.90 -2.62
C HIS A 18 17.15 5.75 -3.28
N PHE A 19 16.22 6.29 -2.49
CA PHE A 19 15.07 7.02 -2.98
C PHE A 19 14.86 8.33 -2.21
N ASP A 20 14.54 9.40 -2.93
CA ASP A 20 14.27 10.72 -2.33
C ASP A 20 13.00 10.76 -1.49
N THR A 21 12.08 9.83 -1.72
CA THR A 21 10.77 9.81 -1.09
C THR A 21 10.23 8.38 -1.05
N VAL A 22 9.78 7.95 0.13
CA VAL A 22 9.31 6.58 0.39
C VAL A 22 8.02 6.63 1.19
N GLN A 23 7.02 5.85 0.77
CA GLN A 23 5.79 5.59 1.51
C GLN A 23 5.57 4.08 1.64
N ILE A 24 5.38 3.58 2.85
CA ILE A 24 5.13 2.17 3.14
C ILE A 24 3.76 2.03 3.80
N PHE A 25 2.98 1.06 3.32
CA PHE A 25 1.75 0.58 3.94
C PHE A 25 1.90 -0.90 4.26
N VAL A 26 1.58 -1.30 5.50
CA VAL A 26 1.65 -2.69 5.94
C VAL A 26 0.38 -3.04 6.71
N THR A 27 -0.17 -4.21 6.42
CA THR A 27 -1.27 -4.81 7.17
C THR A 27 -0.79 -6.11 7.81
N ARG A 28 -1.24 -6.39 9.03
CA ARG A 28 -1.05 -7.68 9.70
C ARG A 28 -2.39 -8.17 10.23
N HIS A 29 -2.75 -9.38 9.84
CA HIS A 29 -3.92 -10.06 10.37
C HIS A 29 -3.56 -10.77 11.69
N GLU A 30 -4.35 -10.53 12.74
CA GLU A 30 -4.20 -11.20 14.03
C GLU A 30 -5.43 -12.08 14.30
N GLN A 31 -5.22 -13.41 14.30
CA GLN A 31 -6.25 -14.42 14.61
C GLN A 31 -6.59 -14.49 16.11
N ALA A 32 -6.72 -13.35 16.80
CA ALA A 32 -7.27 -13.31 18.15
C ALA A 32 -8.81 -13.18 18.10
N ALA A 33 -9.49 -13.45 19.21
CA ALA A 33 -10.96 -13.57 19.33
C ALA A 33 -11.84 -12.39 18.82
N LEU A 34 -11.23 -11.30 18.34
CA LEU A 34 -11.89 -10.12 17.77
C LEU A 34 -11.48 -9.81 16.31
N ASP A 35 -10.78 -10.73 15.64
CA ASP A 35 -10.40 -10.67 14.21
C ASP A 35 -9.89 -9.28 13.79
N GLY A 36 -8.75 -8.90 14.38
CA GLY A 36 -8.18 -7.56 14.21
C GLY A 36 -7.27 -7.46 13.00
N THR A 37 -7.47 -6.43 12.18
CA THR A 37 -6.46 -6.00 11.19
C THR A 37 -5.65 -4.86 11.77
N VAL A 38 -4.34 -5.08 11.98
CA VAL A 38 -3.41 -4.05 12.39
C VAL A 38 -2.82 -3.38 11.16
N ASN A 39 -2.97 -2.07 11.07
CA ASN A 39 -2.44 -1.26 9.98
C ASN A 39 -1.28 -0.41 10.47
N VAL A 40 -0.19 -0.37 9.70
CA VAL A 40 0.94 0.52 9.92
C VAL A 40 1.25 1.25 8.62
N ALA A 41 1.26 2.58 8.69
CA ALA A 41 1.69 3.44 7.58
C ALA A 41 2.84 4.33 8.05
N TYR A 42 3.89 4.42 7.24
CA TYR A 42 5.05 5.27 7.53
C TYR A 42 5.70 5.75 6.23
N GLY A 43 6.22 6.97 6.22
CA GLY A 43 6.89 7.52 5.04
C GLY A 43 7.84 8.66 5.38
N ALA A 44 8.83 8.85 4.51
CA ALA A 44 9.90 9.85 4.62
C ALA A 44 10.12 10.56 3.27
N GLY A 45 10.80 11.71 3.29
CA GLY A 45 10.96 12.59 2.11
C GLY A 45 9.83 13.59 1.92
N ASN A 46 9.56 13.98 0.67
CA ASN A 46 8.57 15.01 0.34
C ASN A 46 7.13 14.51 0.49
N TRP A 47 6.35 15.16 1.35
CA TRP A 47 4.97 14.76 1.63
C TRP A 47 4.04 14.85 0.41
N PHE A 48 4.16 15.90 -0.41
CA PHE A 48 3.32 16.08 -1.60
C PHE A 48 3.62 15.03 -2.67
N ALA A 49 4.90 14.68 -2.86
CA ALA A 49 5.29 13.61 -3.77
C ALA A 49 4.71 12.26 -3.34
N ARG A 50 4.78 11.90 -2.03
CA ARG A 50 4.13 10.68 -1.51
C ARG A 50 2.63 10.69 -1.77
N ARG A 51 1.96 11.79 -1.44
CA ARG A 51 0.50 11.91 -1.62
C ARG A 51 0.12 11.78 -3.09
N GLY A 52 0.84 12.45 -3.99
CA GLY A 52 0.61 12.40 -5.42
C GLY A 52 0.82 11.00 -5.99
N GLN A 53 1.90 10.32 -5.59
CA GLN A 53 2.19 8.95 -6.00
C GLN A 53 1.11 7.97 -5.56
N VAL A 54 0.68 8.04 -4.29
CA VAL A 54 -0.39 7.19 -3.76
C VAL A 54 -1.70 7.43 -4.51
N GLY A 55 -2.08 8.68 -4.72
CA GLY A 55 -3.29 9.02 -5.47
C GLY A 55 -3.26 8.49 -6.90
N HIS A 56 -2.14 8.69 -7.61
CA HIS A 56 -1.95 8.18 -8.97
C HIS A 56 -2.04 6.65 -9.02
N TRP A 57 -1.45 5.96 -8.04
CA TRP A 57 -1.53 4.50 -7.96
C TRP A 57 -2.97 4.00 -7.76
N CYS A 58 -3.73 4.61 -6.85
CA CYS A 58 -5.14 4.27 -6.64
C CYS A 58 -5.96 4.45 -7.93
N MET A 59 -5.80 5.58 -8.62
CA MET A 59 -6.47 5.81 -9.91
C MET A 59 -6.14 4.74 -10.94
N LYS A 60 -4.88 4.33 -11.02
CA LYS A 60 -4.44 3.30 -11.96
C LYS A 60 -4.99 1.92 -11.61
N GLN A 61 -5.01 1.53 -10.33
CA GLN A 61 -5.62 0.27 -9.91
C GLN A 61 -7.12 0.22 -10.26
N ASP A 62 -7.85 1.30 -9.97
CA ASP A 62 -9.27 1.41 -10.33
C ASP A 62 -9.50 1.27 -11.86
N GLU A 63 -8.61 1.84 -12.68
CA GLU A 63 -8.66 1.68 -14.14
C GLU A 63 -8.41 0.22 -14.56
N PHE A 64 -7.41 -0.44 -13.98
CA PHE A 64 -7.10 -1.84 -14.26
C PHE A 64 -8.25 -2.78 -13.86
N ASP A 65 -8.84 -2.58 -12.68
CA ASP A 65 -9.93 -3.43 -12.19
C ASP A 65 -11.19 -3.30 -13.06
N LYS A 66 -11.50 -2.08 -13.53
CA LYS A 66 -12.61 -1.85 -14.45
C LYS A 66 -12.40 -2.54 -15.80
N GLU A 67 -11.19 -2.49 -16.33
CA GLU A 67 -10.89 -3.14 -17.60
C GLU A 67 -10.95 -4.67 -17.47
N ARG A 68 -10.45 -5.22 -16.36
CA ARG A 68 -10.60 -6.65 -16.06
C ARG A 68 -12.06 -7.08 -15.99
N ALA A 69 -12.91 -6.34 -15.26
CA ALA A 69 -14.33 -6.65 -15.15
C ALA A 69 -15.03 -6.64 -16.52
N ARG A 70 -14.64 -5.75 -17.44
CA ARG A 70 -15.20 -5.71 -18.80
C ARG A 70 -14.81 -6.92 -19.64
N ILE A 71 -13.57 -7.42 -19.49
CA ILE A 71 -13.11 -8.62 -20.19
C ILE A 71 -13.90 -9.83 -19.67
N GLU A 72 -14.02 -9.96 -18.35
CA GLU A 72 -14.78 -11.06 -17.72
C GLU A 72 -16.24 -11.10 -18.19
N VAL A 73 -16.93 -9.95 -18.25
CA VAL A 73 -18.31 -9.87 -18.78
C VAL A 73 -18.40 -10.30 -20.24
N ARG A 74 -17.43 -9.91 -21.09
CA ARG A 74 -17.44 -10.27 -22.52
C ARG A 74 -17.20 -11.76 -22.75
N GLU A 75 -16.39 -12.39 -21.89
CA GLU A 75 -16.15 -13.84 -21.94
C GLU A 75 -17.38 -14.63 -21.48
N GLU A 76 -18.16 -14.10 -20.54
CA GLU A 76 -19.44 -14.71 -20.10
C GLU A 76 -20.55 -14.59 -21.15
N GLU A 77 -20.48 -13.61 -22.05
CA GLU A 77 -21.47 -13.37 -23.11
C GLU A 77 -21.15 -14.09 -24.44
N SER A 78 -19.99 -14.74 -24.56
CA SER A 78 -19.52 -15.46 -25.77
C SER A 78 -19.72 -16.97 -25.71
#